data_AF-D6RUX0-F1
#
_entry.id   AF-D6RUX0-F1
#
_cell.length_a   1.000
_cell.length_b   1.000
_cell.length_c   1.000
_cell.angle_alpha   90.00
_cell.angle_beta   90.00
_cell.angle_gamma   90.00
#
_symmetry.space_group_name_H-M   'P 1'
#
loop_
_entity.id
_entity.type
_entity.pdbx_description
1 polymer ?
#
loop_
_entity_poly.entity_id
_entity_poly.type
_entity_poly.pdbx_seq_one_letter_code
_entity_poly.pdbx_strand_id
1 'polypeptide(L)'
;YCDLASLGCISRYSAGSVYHYPSYHQQHTPAQVERFQKDLKRYLTRKIGFEAVMRIRCTKGLSIHTFHGNFFVRSTDLLSLPNVNPDAGFAVQMSIEENLDDMQVVSFQAALLYTSSKGERRIRVHTLCLPVVSSLSDIFAGADVQAITGLLACMAVDRSVTASLSDARDAMTNAVIDSLSSYRHSVLTIQQPGLLAPACLRLFPLYILALLKQRAFRTGTSTRLDDRVFAMYQLKYQPLAYSVLMIHPALYRVDDLTDEGALNINERT
;
A
#
# COMPACT_ATOMS: atom_id res chain seq x y z
N TYR A 1 -4.95 -26.44 1.23
CA TYR A 1 -5.48 -25.61 2.33
C TYR A 1 -4.42 -25.64 3.41
N CYS A 2 -3.95 -24.49 3.84
CA CYS A 2 -2.87 -24.36 4.84
C CYS A 2 -3.26 -23.46 6.01
N ASP A 3 -4.53 -23.02 6.07
CA ASP A 3 -5.01 -22.05 7.06
C ASP A 3 -4.13 -20.81 7.20
N LEU A 4 -3.91 -20.12 6.07
CA LEU A 4 -3.07 -18.92 6.07
C LEU A 4 -3.65 -17.78 6.92
N ALA A 5 -4.96 -17.80 7.17
CA ALA A 5 -5.63 -16.83 8.02
C ALA A 5 -5.07 -16.88 9.44
N SER A 6 -4.96 -18.09 10.00
CA SER A 6 -4.39 -18.30 11.33
C SER A 6 -2.87 -18.15 11.33
N LEU A 7 -2.15 -18.82 10.42
CA LEU A 7 -0.69 -18.84 10.41
C LEU A 7 -0.06 -17.47 10.14
N GLY A 8 -0.70 -16.65 9.30
CA GLY A 8 -0.20 -15.33 8.93
C GLY A 8 -0.14 -14.35 10.11
N CYS A 9 -0.92 -14.57 11.17
CA CYS A 9 -0.92 -13.74 12.37
C CYS A 9 0.46 -13.64 13.03
N ILE A 10 1.25 -14.72 12.99
CA ILE A 10 2.62 -14.74 13.53
C ILE A 10 3.43 -13.63 12.86
N SER A 11 3.44 -13.60 11.53
CA SER A 11 4.16 -12.57 10.77
C SER A 11 3.54 -11.19 10.91
N ARG A 12 2.21 -11.09 10.92
CA ARG A 12 1.48 -9.83 11.04
C ARG A 12 1.88 -9.06 12.30
N TYR A 13 1.93 -9.74 13.45
CA TYR A 13 2.18 -9.10 14.74
C TYR A 13 3.65 -9.14 15.18
N SER A 14 4.54 -9.76 14.39
CA SER A 14 5.98 -9.82 14.67
C SER A 14 6.85 -9.06 13.66
N ALA A 15 6.25 -8.21 12.82
CA ALA A 15 6.92 -7.54 11.69
C ALA A 15 7.59 -8.50 10.68
N GLY A 16 7.01 -9.70 10.53
CA GLY A 16 7.44 -10.72 9.59
C GLY A 16 6.90 -10.51 8.17
N SER A 17 7.16 -11.50 7.32
CA SER A 17 6.69 -11.57 5.94
C SER A 17 6.05 -12.93 5.69
N VAL A 18 4.95 -12.96 4.93
CA VAL A 18 4.30 -14.21 4.51
C VAL A 18 4.62 -14.46 3.04
N TYR A 19 5.08 -15.67 2.71
CA TYR A 19 5.26 -16.16 1.34
C TYR A 19 4.34 -17.36 1.12
N HIS A 20 3.68 -17.41 -0.05
CA HIS A 20 2.72 -18.46 -0.39
C HIS A 20 3.01 -19.03 -1.78
N TYR A 21 3.22 -20.34 -1.83
CA TYR A 21 3.55 -21.11 -3.03
C TYR A 21 2.46 -22.18 -3.26
N PRO A 22 1.31 -21.80 -3.85
CA PRO A 22 0.21 -22.73 -4.04
C PRO A 22 0.60 -23.86 -4.99
N SER A 23 0.27 -25.10 -4.61
CA SER A 23 0.57 -26.30 -5.39
C SER A 23 2.06 -26.49 -5.71
N TYR A 24 2.95 -26.09 -4.79
CA TYR A 24 4.39 -26.33 -4.90
C TYR A 24 4.68 -27.83 -5.07
N HIS A 25 5.39 -28.17 -6.14
CA HIS A 25 5.82 -29.53 -6.43
C HIS A 25 7.08 -29.51 -7.31
N GLN A 26 8.12 -30.25 -6.91
CA GLN A 26 9.43 -30.21 -7.57
C GLN A 26 9.37 -30.52 -9.07
N GLN A 27 8.61 -31.55 -9.45
CA GLN A 27 8.49 -32.00 -10.85
C GLN A 27 7.32 -31.36 -11.60
N HIS A 28 6.14 -31.26 -10.99
CA HIS A 28 4.92 -30.83 -11.67
C HIS A 28 4.73 -29.30 -11.75
N THR A 29 5.38 -28.52 -10.90
CA THR A 29 5.28 -27.04 -10.91
C THR A 29 6.65 -26.37 -10.85
N PRO A 30 7.54 -26.60 -11.83
CA PRO A 30 8.92 -26.09 -11.81
C PRO A 30 9.01 -24.55 -11.72
N ALA A 31 8.04 -23.83 -12.28
CA ALA A 31 7.97 -22.36 -12.15
C ALA A 31 7.78 -21.89 -10.69
N GLN A 32 7.04 -22.64 -9.86
CA GLN A 32 6.92 -22.33 -8.42
C GLN A 32 8.21 -22.66 -7.66
N VAL A 33 8.93 -23.70 -8.09
CA VAL A 33 10.25 -24.05 -7.52
C VAL A 33 11.25 -22.95 -7.79
N GLU A 34 11.35 -22.48 -9.04
CA GLU A 34 12.23 -21.39 -9.43
C GLU A 34 11.89 -20.08 -8.68
N ARG A 35 10.60 -19.77 -8.57
CA ARG A 35 10.13 -18.61 -7.79
C ARG A 35 10.54 -18.72 -6.32
N PHE A 36 10.30 -19.88 -5.69
CA PHE A 36 10.71 -20.12 -4.30
C PHE A 36 12.23 -19.96 -4.12
N GLN A 37 13.04 -20.51 -5.01
CA GLN A 37 14.50 -20.38 -4.95
C GLN A 37 14.95 -18.91 -5.04
N LYS A 38 14.37 -18.15 -5.97
CA LYS A 38 14.66 -16.71 -6.14
C LYS A 38 14.25 -15.90 -4.92
N ASP A 39 13.03 -16.12 -4.42
CA ASP A 39 12.49 -15.45 -3.24
C ASP A 39 13.33 -15.76 -2.00
N LEU A 40 13.69 -17.04 -1.78
CA LEU A 40 14.51 -17.48 -0.67
C LEU A 40 15.91 -16.87 -0.74
N LYS A 41 16.53 -16.85 -1.92
CA LYS A 41 17.83 -16.21 -2.13
C LYS A 41 17.75 -14.73 -1.74
N ARG A 42 16.73 -13.99 -2.18
CA ARG A 42 16.54 -12.58 -1.78
C ARG A 42 16.32 -12.46 -0.27
N TYR A 43 15.48 -13.30 0.32
CA TYR A 43 15.16 -13.28 1.75
C TYR A 43 16.40 -13.46 2.62
N LEU A 44 17.31 -14.37 2.24
CA LEU A 44 18.55 -14.68 2.96
C LEU A 44 19.66 -13.64 2.74
N THR A 45 19.66 -12.93 1.60
CA THR A 45 20.75 -12.03 1.22
C THR A 45 20.43 -10.54 1.36
N ARG A 46 19.14 -10.17 1.51
CA ARG A 46 18.73 -8.78 1.71
C ARG A 46 19.28 -8.23 3.03
N LYS A 47 19.43 -6.91 3.09
CA LYS A 47 19.75 -6.21 4.34
C LYS A 47 18.63 -6.44 5.37
N ILE A 48 19.00 -6.45 6.64
CA ILE A 48 18.06 -6.58 7.76
C ILE A 48 18.47 -5.64 8.89
N GLY A 49 17.49 -5.13 9.61
CA GLY A 49 17.67 -4.43 10.88
C GLY A 49 16.93 -5.15 12.00
N PHE A 50 17.51 -5.15 13.19
CA PHE A 50 17.00 -5.84 14.38
C PHE A 50 16.58 -4.85 15.45
N GLU A 51 15.73 -5.33 16.38
CA GLU A 51 15.31 -4.59 17.58
C GLU A 51 14.82 -3.17 17.24
N ALA A 52 14.07 -3.09 16.14
CA ALA A 52 13.73 -1.83 15.54
C ALA A 52 12.46 -1.25 16.16
N VAL A 53 12.41 0.07 16.21
CA VAL A 53 11.19 0.81 16.51
C VAL A 53 11.04 1.92 15.49
N MET A 54 9.81 2.12 15.02
CA MET A 54 9.46 3.21 14.13
C MET A 54 8.48 4.13 14.82
N ARG A 55 8.80 5.43 14.85
CA ARG A 55 7.90 6.47 15.33
C ARG A 55 7.58 7.43 14.20
N ILE A 56 6.32 7.78 14.05
CA ILE A 56 5.89 8.85 13.13
C ILE A 56 5.44 10.03 13.97
N ARG A 57 6.06 11.19 13.71
CA ARG A 57 5.65 12.48 14.27
C ARG A 57 5.01 13.31 13.19
N CYS A 58 4.09 14.17 13.56
CA CYS A 58 3.49 15.15 12.67
C CYS A 58 3.38 16.51 13.38
N THR A 59 3.21 17.57 12.60
CA THR A 59 2.95 18.92 13.14
C THR A 59 1.72 18.91 14.06
N LYS A 60 1.74 19.75 15.11
CA LYS A 60 0.63 19.89 16.05
C LYS A 60 -0.69 20.15 15.30
N GLY A 61 -1.77 19.53 15.77
CA GLY A 61 -3.08 19.56 15.13
C GLY A 61 -3.33 18.38 14.20
N LEU A 62 -2.27 17.65 13.82
CA LEU A 62 -2.37 16.35 13.17
C LEU A 62 -2.20 15.22 14.18
N SER A 63 -2.88 14.11 13.95
CA SER A 63 -2.71 12.88 14.73
C SER A 63 -2.76 11.64 13.85
N ILE A 64 -2.21 10.54 14.38
CA ILE A 64 -2.25 9.23 13.73
C ILE A 64 -3.53 8.53 14.15
N HIS A 65 -4.36 8.17 13.18
CA HIS A 65 -5.61 7.45 13.43
C HIS A 65 -5.39 5.93 13.40
N THR A 66 -4.83 5.40 12.31
CA THR A 66 -4.64 3.96 12.13
C THR A 66 -3.32 3.66 11.42
N PHE A 67 -2.56 2.68 11.92
CA PHE A 67 -1.45 2.09 11.17
C PHE A 67 -1.90 0.84 10.41
N HIS A 68 -1.32 0.64 9.22
CA HIS A 68 -1.52 -0.56 8.40
C HIS A 68 -0.17 -1.14 7.98
N GLY A 69 0.02 -2.44 8.24
CA GLY A 69 1.26 -3.15 7.97
C GLY A 69 1.48 -4.32 8.93
N ASN A 70 2.67 -4.91 8.89
CA ASN A 70 3.09 -5.95 9.83
C ASN A 70 3.98 -5.32 10.91
N PHE A 71 3.51 -5.29 12.14
CA PHE A 71 4.19 -4.69 13.29
C PHE A 71 3.44 -5.02 14.58
N PHE A 72 4.03 -4.65 15.71
CA PHE A 72 3.33 -4.60 16.99
C PHE A 72 3.19 -3.15 17.46
N VAL A 73 1.95 -2.69 17.70
CA VAL A 73 1.70 -1.32 18.18
C VAL A 73 2.04 -1.24 19.67
N ARG A 74 2.91 -0.29 20.06
CA ARG A 74 3.28 -0.04 21.47
C ARG A 74 2.55 1.16 22.06
N SER A 75 2.37 2.20 21.26
CA SER A 75 1.58 3.40 21.56
C SER A 75 0.94 3.95 20.28
N THR A 76 0.16 5.02 20.40
CA THR A 76 -0.52 5.68 19.27
C THR A 76 0.40 6.14 18.15
N ASP A 77 1.69 6.37 18.42
CA ASP A 77 2.69 6.85 17.47
C ASP A 77 3.91 5.94 17.31
N LEU A 78 3.98 4.82 18.05
CA LEU A 78 5.17 3.96 18.14
C LEU A 78 4.87 2.51 17.74
N LEU A 79 5.62 2.05 16.73
CA LEU A 79 5.61 0.69 16.24
C LEU A 79 6.86 -0.06 16.71
N SER A 80 6.66 -1.25 17.26
CA SER A 80 7.70 -2.23 17.52
C SER A 80 7.87 -3.14 16.31
N LEU A 81 9.09 -3.22 15.82
CA LEU A 81 9.50 -3.98 14.64
C LEU A 81 10.67 -4.89 15.04
N PRO A 82 10.41 -6.11 15.56
CA PRO A 82 11.48 -7.02 15.96
C PRO A 82 12.54 -7.19 14.87
N ASN A 83 12.07 -7.28 13.61
CA ASN A 83 12.89 -7.18 12.41
C ASN A 83 12.32 -6.09 11.50
N VAL A 84 13.20 -5.37 10.80
CA VAL A 84 12.84 -4.49 9.68
C VAL A 84 13.61 -4.94 8.44
N ASN A 85 12.89 -5.03 7.32
CA ASN A 85 13.44 -5.48 6.05
C ASN A 85 13.13 -4.45 4.95
N PRO A 86 13.94 -4.37 3.89
CA PRO A 86 13.82 -3.35 2.86
C PRO A 86 12.63 -3.54 1.91
N ASP A 87 11.89 -4.64 2.03
CA ASP A 87 10.81 -5.00 1.12
C ASP A 87 9.42 -4.75 1.74
N ALA A 88 9.36 -4.28 2.99
CA ALA A 88 8.11 -3.99 3.71
C ALA A 88 7.66 -2.54 3.51
N GLY A 89 6.40 -2.36 3.12
CA GLY A 89 5.67 -1.09 3.10
C GLY A 89 4.78 -0.93 4.33
N PHE A 90 4.51 0.32 4.69
CA PHE A 90 3.58 0.70 5.75
C PHE A 90 2.68 1.81 5.23
N ALA A 91 1.44 1.85 5.69
CA ALA A 91 0.50 2.93 5.42
C ALA A 91 -0.11 3.44 6.72
N VAL A 92 -0.42 4.73 6.77
CA VAL A 92 -0.96 5.37 7.98
C VAL A 92 -2.10 6.29 7.58
N GLN A 93 -3.23 6.12 8.25
CA GLN A 93 -4.35 7.05 8.18
C GLN A 93 -4.12 8.16 9.20
N MET A 94 -4.19 9.40 8.74
CA MET A 94 -4.04 10.61 9.57
C MET A 94 -5.38 11.26 9.85
N SER A 95 -5.46 11.99 10.96
CA SER A 95 -6.58 12.86 11.33
C SER A 95 -6.10 14.29 11.54
N ILE A 96 -7.02 15.24 11.34
CA ILE A 96 -6.84 16.65 11.69
C ILE A 96 -7.72 16.91 12.91
N GLU A 97 -7.11 17.15 14.06
CA GLU A 97 -7.78 17.35 15.35
C GLU A 97 -7.90 18.84 15.74
N GLU A 98 -6.93 19.65 15.33
CA GLU A 98 -6.96 21.10 15.49
C GLU A 98 -6.91 21.77 14.11
N ASN A 99 -7.51 22.95 14.00
CA ASN A 99 -7.44 23.74 12.77
C ASN A 99 -5.98 24.16 12.47
N LEU A 100 -5.61 24.14 11.20
CA LEU A 100 -4.26 24.42 10.70
C LEU A 100 -4.15 25.81 10.04
N ASP A 101 -5.16 26.66 10.16
CA ASP A 101 -5.24 27.99 9.50
C ASP A 101 -4.01 28.89 9.74
N ASP A 102 -3.38 28.79 10.92
CA ASP A 102 -2.18 29.56 11.28
C ASP A 102 -0.87 29.02 10.66
N MET A 103 -0.95 27.90 9.94
CA MET A 103 0.20 27.20 9.39
C MET A 103 0.20 27.27 7.87
N GLN A 104 1.36 27.53 7.27
CA GLN A 104 1.55 27.46 5.82
C GLN A 104 2.03 26.08 5.36
N VAL A 105 2.69 25.35 6.26
CA VAL A 105 3.30 24.04 5.99
C VAL A 105 3.10 23.14 7.20
N VAL A 106 2.73 21.90 6.94
CA VAL A 106 2.78 20.82 7.93
C VAL A 106 3.89 19.84 7.56
N SER A 107 4.38 19.13 8.57
CA SER A 107 5.48 18.17 8.42
C SER A 107 5.09 16.82 9.00
N PHE A 108 5.62 15.78 8.38
CA PHE A 108 5.55 14.39 8.83
C PHE A 108 6.98 13.86 8.90
N GLN A 109 7.34 13.25 10.01
CA GLN A 109 8.66 12.70 10.22
C GLN A 109 8.58 11.26 10.70
N ALA A 110 9.05 10.34 9.87
CA ALA A 110 9.23 8.94 10.24
C ALA A 110 10.67 8.72 10.71
N ALA A 111 10.85 8.29 11.96
CA ALA A 111 12.14 7.94 12.53
C ALA A 111 12.17 6.43 12.83
N LEU A 112 13.06 5.71 12.13
CA LEU A 112 13.32 4.30 12.30
C LEU A 112 14.65 4.11 13.05
N LEU A 113 14.57 3.70 14.30
CA LEU A 113 15.72 3.27 15.11
C LEU A 113 15.88 1.76 14.94
N TYR A 114 17.08 1.29 14.61
CA TYR A 114 17.35 -0.14 14.44
C TYR A 114 18.82 -0.49 14.70
N THR A 115 19.09 -1.76 15.02
CA THR A 115 20.45 -2.32 15.07
C THR A 115 20.75 -2.95 13.72
N SER A 116 21.81 -2.52 13.04
CA SER A 116 22.22 -3.09 11.76
C SER A 116 22.83 -4.49 11.93
N SER A 117 22.95 -5.25 10.85
CA SER A 117 23.62 -6.56 10.85
C SER A 117 25.12 -6.50 11.20
N LYS A 118 25.70 -5.29 11.31
CA LYS A 118 27.08 -5.07 11.76
C LYS A 118 27.18 -4.68 13.24
N GLY A 119 26.07 -4.73 14.00
CA GLY A 119 26.04 -4.38 15.43
C GLY A 119 25.91 -2.88 15.72
N GLU A 120 25.80 -2.03 14.70
CA GLU A 120 25.66 -0.58 14.91
C GLU A 120 24.21 -0.19 15.14
N ARG A 121 23.95 0.61 16.18
CA ARG A 121 22.65 1.24 16.41
C ARG A 121 22.53 2.49 15.53
N ARG A 122 21.55 2.51 14.64
CA ARG A 122 21.34 3.58 13.64
C ARG A 122 19.94 4.15 13.74
N ILE A 123 19.81 5.43 13.42
CA ILE A 123 18.52 6.10 13.23
C ILE A 123 18.44 6.54 11.77
N ARG A 124 17.38 6.13 11.07
CA ARG A 124 17.02 6.63 9.75
C ARG A 124 15.81 7.56 9.87
N VAL A 125 15.91 8.75 9.31
CA VAL A 125 14.84 9.75 9.38
C VAL A 125 14.39 10.11 7.96
N HIS A 126 13.08 10.10 7.74
CA HIS A 126 12.43 10.64 6.56
C HIS A 126 11.53 11.79 6.99
N THR A 127 11.70 12.96 6.38
CA THR A 127 10.87 14.15 6.65
C THR A 127 10.16 14.55 5.36
N LEU A 128 8.85 14.71 5.43
CA LEU A 128 7.98 15.20 4.35
C LEU A 128 7.31 16.49 4.83
N CYS A 129 7.35 17.53 4.00
CA CYS A 129 6.66 18.78 4.25
C CYS A 129 5.60 18.99 3.17
N LEU A 130 4.38 19.37 3.56
CA LEU A 130 3.27 19.62 2.65
C LEU A 130 2.67 21.00 2.93
N PRO A 131 2.26 21.76 1.89
CA PRO A 131 1.58 23.03 2.08
C PRO A 131 0.20 22.83 2.69
N VAL A 132 -0.23 23.78 3.50
CA VAL A 132 -1.61 23.87 4.01
C VAL A 132 -2.41 24.75 3.05
N VAL A 133 -3.62 24.30 2.71
CA VAL A 133 -4.52 24.99 1.78
C VAL A 133 -5.94 25.01 2.36
N SER A 134 -6.70 26.04 2.02
CA SER A 134 -8.07 26.25 2.52
C SER A 134 -9.15 26.07 1.45
N SER A 135 -8.78 25.85 0.19
CA SER A 135 -9.72 25.64 -0.91
C SER A 135 -9.81 24.17 -1.30
N LEU A 136 -11.03 23.69 -1.60
CA LEU A 136 -11.23 22.33 -2.12
C LEU A 136 -10.54 22.12 -3.48
N SER A 137 -10.45 23.17 -4.30
CA SER A 137 -9.72 23.11 -5.58
C SER A 137 -8.26 22.70 -5.36
N ASP A 138 -7.60 23.31 -4.37
CA ASP A 138 -6.19 23.01 -4.08
C ASP A 138 -6.03 21.62 -3.45
N ILE A 139 -6.99 21.19 -2.63
CA ILE A 139 -7.01 19.83 -2.07
C ILE A 139 -7.08 18.79 -3.19
N PHE A 140 -7.98 18.97 -4.17
CA PHE A 140 -8.03 18.08 -5.33
C PHE A 140 -6.74 18.18 -6.14
N ALA A 141 -6.19 19.36 -6.39
CA ALA A 141 -4.95 19.51 -7.15
C ALA A 141 -3.76 18.75 -6.52
N GLY A 142 -3.70 18.66 -5.19
CA GLY A 142 -2.67 17.93 -4.45
C GLY A 142 -2.93 16.42 -4.24
N ALA A 143 -4.03 15.87 -4.76
CA ALA A 143 -4.40 14.49 -4.50
C ALA A 143 -3.52 13.48 -5.26
N ASP A 144 -2.85 12.59 -4.53
CA ASP A 144 -2.14 11.44 -5.09
C ASP A 144 -3.08 10.22 -5.16
N VAL A 145 -3.57 9.93 -6.37
CA VAL A 145 -4.51 8.85 -6.63
C VAL A 145 -3.95 7.46 -6.31
N GLN A 146 -2.64 7.25 -6.46
CA GLN A 146 -2.02 5.95 -6.13
C GLN A 146 -1.94 5.79 -4.62
N ALA A 147 -1.49 6.81 -3.89
CA ALA A 147 -1.44 6.78 -2.42
C ALA A 147 -2.84 6.59 -1.81
N ILE A 148 -3.85 7.30 -2.32
CA ILE A 148 -5.26 7.14 -1.93
C ILE A 148 -5.71 5.69 -2.16
N THR A 149 -5.45 5.14 -3.33
CA THR A 149 -5.80 3.75 -3.68
C THR A 149 -5.12 2.75 -2.74
N GLY A 150 -3.82 2.93 -2.46
CA GLY A 150 -3.07 2.04 -1.57
C GLY A 150 -3.58 2.07 -0.13
N LEU A 151 -3.92 3.25 0.38
CA LEU A 151 -4.51 3.40 1.72
C LEU A 151 -5.92 2.77 1.79
N LEU A 152 -6.78 3.03 0.79
CA LEU A 152 -8.10 2.42 0.71
C LEU A 152 -8.03 0.90 0.62
N ALA A 153 -7.05 0.34 -0.10
CA ALA A 153 -6.84 -1.10 -0.13
C ALA A 153 -6.53 -1.66 1.27
N CYS A 154 -5.68 -0.97 2.05
CA CYS A 154 -5.38 -1.37 3.43
C CYS A 154 -6.62 -1.31 4.34
N MET A 155 -7.40 -0.22 4.23
CA MET A 155 -8.65 -0.05 4.99
C MET A 155 -9.70 -1.08 4.61
N ALA A 156 -9.81 -1.42 3.32
CA ALA A 156 -10.73 -2.43 2.82
C ALA A 156 -10.35 -3.84 3.31
N VAL A 157 -9.05 -4.16 3.44
CA VAL A 157 -8.61 -5.41 4.08
C VAL A 157 -9.08 -5.46 5.52
N ASP A 158 -8.86 -4.39 6.31
CA ASP A 158 -9.28 -4.37 7.71
C ASP A 158 -10.81 -4.49 7.82
N ARG A 159 -11.56 -3.73 7.01
CA ARG A 159 -13.03 -3.78 6.96
C ARG A 159 -13.57 -5.17 6.58
N SER A 160 -12.89 -5.86 5.66
CA SER A 160 -13.29 -7.21 5.23
C SER A 160 -13.22 -8.24 6.37
N VAL A 161 -12.31 -8.01 7.33
CA VAL A 161 -12.11 -8.89 8.48
C VAL A 161 -12.99 -8.48 9.65
N THR A 162 -13.15 -7.17 9.91
CA THR A 162 -13.89 -6.68 11.08
C THR A 162 -15.40 -6.55 10.85
N ALA A 163 -15.85 -6.46 9.60
CA ALA A 163 -17.26 -6.37 9.23
C ALA A 163 -17.60 -7.45 8.20
N SER A 164 -17.57 -7.11 6.91
CA SER A 164 -17.78 -8.08 5.84
C SER A 164 -17.06 -7.68 4.55
N LEU A 165 -16.89 -8.66 3.67
CA LEU A 165 -16.38 -8.39 2.32
C LEU A 165 -17.32 -7.48 1.51
N SER A 166 -18.64 -7.55 1.74
CA SER A 166 -19.59 -6.65 1.07
C SER A 166 -19.36 -5.21 1.49
N ASP A 167 -19.29 -4.96 2.80
CA ASP A 167 -19.11 -3.61 3.34
C ASP A 167 -17.79 -2.97 2.89
N ALA A 168 -16.72 -3.77 2.76
CA ALA A 168 -15.46 -3.28 2.23
C ALA A 168 -15.56 -2.84 0.77
N ARG A 169 -16.32 -3.58 -0.06
CA ARG A 169 -16.54 -3.25 -1.47
C ARG A 169 -17.41 -2.01 -1.63
N ASP A 170 -18.46 -1.90 -0.83
CA ASP A 170 -19.37 -0.75 -0.84
C ASP A 170 -18.63 0.51 -0.37
N ALA A 171 -17.82 0.41 0.69
CA ALA A 171 -17.00 1.52 1.17
C ALA A 171 -15.99 2.04 0.12
N MET A 172 -15.32 1.14 -0.61
CA MET A 172 -14.42 1.56 -1.71
C MET A 172 -15.19 2.24 -2.85
N THR A 173 -16.38 1.73 -3.17
CA THR A 173 -17.24 2.31 -4.21
C THR A 173 -17.73 3.70 -3.79
N ASN A 174 -18.18 3.85 -2.54
CA ASN A 174 -18.62 5.12 -1.97
C ASN A 174 -17.48 6.13 -1.93
N ALA A 175 -16.24 5.73 -1.62
CA ALA A 175 -15.10 6.64 -1.67
C ALA A 175 -14.93 7.32 -3.05
N VAL A 176 -15.21 6.60 -4.16
CA VAL A 176 -15.21 7.20 -5.51
C VAL A 176 -16.41 8.11 -5.72
N ILE A 177 -17.61 7.63 -5.37
CA ILE A 177 -18.86 8.39 -5.54
C ILE A 177 -18.79 9.71 -4.78
N ASP A 178 -18.42 9.67 -3.51
CA ASP A 178 -18.37 10.82 -2.61
C ASP A 178 -17.31 11.82 -3.07
N SER A 179 -16.12 11.35 -3.46
CA SER A 179 -15.03 12.23 -3.94
C SER A 179 -15.41 12.95 -5.23
N LEU A 180 -15.97 12.23 -6.22
CA LEU A 180 -16.34 12.83 -7.51
C LEU A 180 -17.61 13.68 -7.41
N SER A 181 -18.55 13.30 -6.54
CA SER A 181 -19.71 14.13 -6.23
C SER A 181 -19.28 15.43 -5.56
N SER A 182 -18.37 15.38 -4.57
CA SER A 182 -17.82 16.56 -3.91
C SER A 182 -17.12 17.50 -4.90
N TYR A 183 -16.32 16.95 -5.83
CA TYR A 183 -15.69 17.72 -6.91
C TYR A 183 -16.73 18.43 -7.78
N ARG A 184 -17.78 17.70 -8.19
CA ARG A 184 -18.83 18.24 -9.06
C ARG A 184 -19.61 19.39 -8.41
N HIS A 185 -19.93 19.28 -7.13
CA HIS A 185 -20.75 20.28 -6.44
C HIS A 185 -19.93 21.46 -5.91
N SER A 186 -18.68 21.23 -5.51
CA SER A 186 -17.91 22.22 -4.74
C SER A 186 -16.78 22.89 -5.52
N VAL A 187 -16.36 22.33 -6.66
CA VAL A 187 -15.22 22.84 -7.44
C VAL A 187 -15.61 23.25 -8.85
N LEU A 188 -16.52 22.50 -9.50
CA LEU A 188 -16.95 22.84 -10.86
C LEU A 188 -17.89 24.06 -10.86
N THR A 189 -17.48 25.08 -11.61
CA THR A 189 -18.30 26.28 -11.86
C THR A 189 -19.34 26.05 -12.96
N ILE A 190 -19.03 25.18 -13.94
CA ILE A 190 -19.93 24.84 -15.04
C ILE A 190 -20.36 23.39 -14.92
N GLN A 191 -21.66 23.17 -14.75
CA GLN A 191 -22.26 21.84 -14.73
C GLN A 191 -22.38 21.31 -16.15
N GLN A 192 -21.65 20.23 -16.47
CA GLN A 192 -21.79 19.52 -17.75
C GLN A 192 -22.34 18.10 -17.54
N PRO A 193 -23.07 17.54 -18.53
CA PRO A 193 -23.51 16.15 -18.48
C PRO A 193 -22.30 15.20 -18.50
N GLY A 194 -22.42 14.07 -17.80
CA GLY A 194 -21.37 13.04 -17.72
C GLY A 194 -20.62 12.99 -16.38
N LEU A 195 -19.75 11.99 -16.26
CA LEU A 195 -18.90 11.79 -15.08
C LEU A 195 -17.62 12.63 -15.22
N LEU A 196 -17.54 13.71 -14.45
CA LEU A 196 -16.41 14.64 -14.47
C LEU A 196 -15.48 14.31 -13.30
N ALA A 197 -14.19 14.22 -13.58
CA ALA A 197 -13.15 14.01 -12.58
C ALA A 197 -11.97 14.97 -12.82
N PRO A 198 -11.33 15.49 -11.76
CA PRO A 198 -10.12 16.29 -11.92
C PRO A 198 -8.98 15.42 -12.45
N ALA A 199 -8.01 16.04 -13.12
CA ALA A 199 -6.91 15.34 -13.78
C ALA A 199 -6.11 14.42 -12.84
N CYS A 200 -5.98 14.77 -11.57
CA CYS A 200 -5.34 13.98 -10.51
C CYS A 200 -6.10 12.69 -10.18
N LEU A 201 -7.44 12.70 -10.22
CA LEU A 201 -8.30 11.56 -9.88
C LEU A 201 -8.87 10.84 -11.10
N ARG A 202 -8.38 11.14 -12.31
CA ARG A 202 -8.90 10.52 -13.56
C ARG A 202 -8.83 8.99 -13.55
N LEU A 203 -7.83 8.42 -12.86
CA LEU A 203 -7.63 6.98 -12.73
C LEU A 203 -8.30 6.39 -11.49
N PHE A 204 -8.91 7.21 -10.64
CA PHE A 204 -9.43 6.76 -9.36
C PHE A 204 -10.57 5.72 -9.52
N PRO A 205 -11.59 5.94 -10.37
CA PRO A 205 -12.61 4.91 -10.63
C PRO A 205 -12.03 3.62 -11.20
N LEU A 206 -11.01 3.73 -12.07
CA LEU A 206 -10.34 2.58 -12.68
C LEU A 206 -9.60 1.74 -11.63
N TYR A 207 -8.84 2.38 -10.74
CA TYR A 207 -8.12 1.69 -9.68
C TYR A 207 -9.04 1.04 -8.66
N ILE A 208 -10.16 1.68 -8.30
CA ILE A 208 -11.15 1.06 -7.41
C ILE A 208 -11.84 -0.12 -8.10
N LEU A 209 -12.21 0.01 -9.38
CA LEU A 209 -12.75 -1.13 -10.14
C LEU A 209 -11.76 -2.30 -10.20
N ALA A 210 -10.47 -2.01 -10.37
CA ALA A 210 -9.41 -3.01 -10.37
C ALA A 210 -9.27 -3.69 -8.98
N LEU A 211 -9.31 -2.92 -7.89
CA LEU A 211 -9.35 -3.45 -6.52
C LEU A 211 -10.56 -4.36 -6.29
N LEU A 212 -11.76 -3.97 -6.73
CA LEU A 212 -12.97 -4.79 -6.62
C LEU A 212 -12.88 -6.13 -7.37
N LYS A 213 -12.00 -6.22 -8.37
CA LYS A 213 -11.73 -7.46 -9.14
C LYS A 213 -10.49 -8.22 -8.64
N GLN A 214 -9.69 -7.61 -7.75
CA GLN A 214 -8.51 -8.22 -7.16
C GLN A 214 -8.89 -9.41 -6.27
N ARG A 215 -8.04 -10.44 -6.17
CA ARG A 215 -8.30 -11.71 -5.44
C ARG A 215 -8.75 -11.52 -3.98
N ALA A 216 -8.27 -10.49 -3.30
CA ALA A 216 -8.66 -10.10 -1.95
C ALA A 216 -10.16 -9.77 -1.87
N PHE A 217 -10.71 -9.07 -2.87
CA PHE A 217 -12.05 -8.49 -2.79
C PHE A 217 -13.07 -9.03 -3.80
N ARG A 218 -12.65 -9.82 -4.79
CA ARG A 218 -13.56 -10.34 -5.83
C ARG A 218 -14.58 -11.33 -5.26
N THR A 219 -15.80 -11.28 -5.79
CA THR A 219 -16.92 -12.15 -5.41
C THR A 219 -17.43 -13.01 -6.58
N GLY A 220 -17.32 -12.55 -7.83
CA GLY A 220 -17.86 -13.22 -9.02
C GLY A 220 -17.06 -14.43 -9.54
N THR A 221 -15.99 -14.85 -8.87
CA THR A 221 -15.19 -16.01 -9.28
C THR A 221 -14.69 -16.76 -8.04
N SER A 222 -14.75 -18.09 -8.09
CA SER A 222 -14.24 -18.94 -7.02
C SER A 222 -12.79 -18.59 -6.67
N THR A 223 -12.52 -18.44 -5.38
CA THR A 223 -11.20 -18.05 -4.87
C THR A 223 -10.92 -18.89 -3.64
N ARG A 224 -9.81 -19.63 -3.66
CA ARG A 224 -9.38 -20.41 -2.50
C ARG A 224 -9.10 -19.46 -1.34
N LEU A 225 -9.45 -19.87 -0.13
CA LEU A 225 -9.31 -19.03 1.07
C LEU A 225 -7.86 -18.56 1.26
N ASP A 226 -6.89 -19.47 1.16
CA ASP A 226 -5.45 -19.12 1.30
C ASP A 226 -5.00 -18.08 0.25
N ASP A 227 -5.48 -18.19 -1.00
CA ASP A 227 -5.15 -17.22 -2.06
C ASP A 227 -5.73 -15.83 -1.77
N ARG A 228 -6.95 -15.76 -1.25
CA ARG A 228 -7.61 -14.51 -0.86
C ARG A 228 -6.87 -13.86 0.31
N VAL A 229 -6.60 -14.64 1.35
CA VAL A 229 -5.89 -14.18 2.55
C VAL A 229 -4.47 -13.73 2.20
N PHE A 230 -3.76 -14.47 1.35
CA PHE A 230 -2.45 -14.05 0.87
C PHE A 230 -2.52 -12.72 0.11
N ALA A 231 -3.51 -12.52 -0.76
CA ALA A 231 -3.70 -11.26 -1.46
C ALA A 231 -3.96 -10.09 -0.48
N MET A 232 -4.76 -10.30 0.56
CA MET A 232 -4.97 -9.31 1.63
C MET A 232 -3.66 -8.97 2.37
N TYR A 233 -2.86 -9.99 2.71
CA TYR A 233 -1.54 -9.78 3.32
C TYR A 233 -0.60 -8.98 2.41
N GLN A 234 -0.60 -9.26 1.11
CA GLN A 234 0.23 -8.51 0.16
C GLN A 234 -0.18 -7.04 0.07
N LEU A 235 -1.48 -6.72 0.03
CA LEU A 235 -1.96 -5.34 0.03
C LEU A 235 -1.55 -4.56 1.29
N LYS A 236 -1.42 -5.24 2.44
CA LYS A 236 -0.96 -4.65 3.71
C LYS A 236 0.56 -4.56 3.82
N TYR A 237 1.32 -5.30 3.02
CA TYR A 237 2.76 -5.46 3.18
C TYR A 237 3.59 -4.80 2.06
N GLN A 238 3.08 -4.75 0.83
CA GLN A 238 3.86 -4.32 -0.32
C GLN A 238 4.07 -2.80 -0.34
N PRO A 239 5.28 -2.31 -0.72
CA PRO A 239 5.49 -0.92 -1.08
C PRO A 239 4.52 -0.47 -2.18
N LEU A 240 4.11 0.80 -2.16
CA LEU A 240 3.04 1.32 -3.02
C LEU A 240 3.26 0.99 -4.51
N ALA A 241 4.49 1.14 -5.02
CA ALA A 241 4.82 0.85 -6.41
C ALA A 241 4.45 -0.60 -6.82
N TYR A 242 4.68 -1.58 -5.94
CA TYR A 242 4.32 -2.97 -6.20
C TYR A 242 2.84 -3.23 -5.96
N SER A 243 2.25 -2.62 -4.94
CA SER A 243 0.81 -2.69 -4.67
C SER A 243 -0.02 -2.21 -5.85
N VAL A 244 0.39 -1.10 -6.50
CA VAL A 244 -0.29 -0.58 -7.70
C VAL A 244 -0.21 -1.59 -8.86
N LEU A 245 0.94 -2.22 -9.09
CA LEU A 245 1.08 -3.27 -10.12
C LEU A 245 0.23 -4.53 -9.82
N MET A 246 0.04 -4.85 -8.54
CA MET A 246 -0.86 -5.93 -8.13
C MET A 246 -2.35 -5.59 -8.30
N ILE A 247 -2.69 -4.30 -8.21
CA ILE A 247 -4.06 -3.80 -8.37
C ILE A 247 -4.38 -3.64 -9.86
N HIS A 248 -3.54 -2.92 -10.59
CA HIS A 248 -3.70 -2.60 -12.00
C HIS A 248 -2.42 -3.01 -12.76
N PRO A 249 -2.36 -4.26 -13.28
CA PRO A 249 -1.18 -4.76 -13.97
C PRO A 249 -0.81 -3.93 -15.20
N ALA A 250 0.49 -3.81 -15.45
CA ALA A 250 0.99 -3.24 -16.69
C ALA A 250 0.88 -4.27 -17.81
N LEU A 251 0.23 -3.88 -18.92
CA LEU A 251 0.06 -4.70 -20.10
C LEU A 251 0.91 -4.13 -21.23
N TYR A 252 1.73 -4.97 -21.84
CA TYR A 252 2.64 -4.59 -22.93
C TYR A 252 2.34 -5.44 -24.16
N ARG A 253 2.35 -4.81 -25.34
CA ARG A 253 2.33 -5.52 -26.63
C ARG A 253 3.75 -5.93 -26.97
N VAL A 254 4.00 -7.24 -27.12
CA VAL A 254 5.36 -7.80 -27.29
C VAL A 254 5.66 -8.26 -28.72
N ASP A 255 4.65 -8.33 -29.58
CA ASP A 255 4.76 -8.66 -31.01
C ASP A 255 5.27 -7.49 -31.87
N ASP A 256 5.25 -6.27 -31.34
CA ASP A 256 5.72 -5.05 -32.00
C ASP A 256 6.55 -4.21 -31.04
N LEU A 257 7.69 -4.76 -30.65
CA LEU A 257 8.69 -4.07 -29.85
C LEU A 257 9.63 -3.31 -30.80
N THR A 258 9.92 -2.05 -30.45
CA THR A 258 10.92 -1.23 -31.16
C THR A 258 12.24 -1.21 -30.36
N ASP A 259 13.34 -0.93 -31.05
CA ASP A 259 14.66 -0.74 -30.40
C ASP A 259 14.77 0.61 -29.67
N GLU A 260 13.78 1.49 -29.81
CA GLU A 260 13.75 2.78 -29.12
C GLU A 260 13.68 2.58 -27.60
N GLY A 261 14.76 2.93 -26.90
CA GLY A 261 14.89 2.71 -25.46
C GLY A 261 15.30 1.29 -25.06
N ALA A 262 15.64 0.44 -26.02
CA ALA A 262 16.25 -0.86 -25.74
C ALA A 262 17.62 -0.66 -25.06
N LEU A 263 17.93 -1.52 -24.09
CA LEU A 263 19.23 -1.53 -23.45
C LEU A 263 20.25 -2.14 -24.43
N ASN A 264 21.16 -1.32 -24.96
CA ASN A 264 22.32 -1.82 -25.71
C ASN A 264 23.28 -2.52 -24.74
N ILE A 265 23.20 -3.86 -24.69
CA ILE A 265 24.05 -4.68 -23.81
C ILE A 265 25.54 -4.61 -24.19
N ASN A 266 25.86 -4.08 -25.38
CA ASN A 266 27.25 -3.92 -25.86
C ASN A 266 28.00 -2.71 -25.28
N GLU A 267 27.36 -1.83 -24.50
CA GLU A 267 28.04 -0.66 -23.88
C GLU A 267 28.53 -0.93 -22.44
N ARG A 268 28.58 -2.20 -22.01
CA ARG A 268 29.20 -2.61 -20.74
C ARG A 268 30.31 -3.62 -20.98
N THR A 269 31.42 -3.14 -21.56
CA THR A 269 32.75 -3.72 -21.41
C THR A 269 33.65 -2.71 -20.73
#